data_AF-A0AAD1SGT6-F1
#
_entry.id   AF-A0AAD1SGT6-F1
#
_cell.length_a   1.000
_cell.length_b   1.000
_cell.length_c   1.000
_cell.angle_alpha   90.00
_cell.angle_beta   90.00
_cell.angle_gamma   90.00
#
_symmetry.space_group_name_H-M   'P 1'
#
loop_
_entity.id
_entity.type
_entity.pdbx_description
1 polymer ?
#
loop_
_entity_poly.entity_id
_entity_poly.type
_entity_poly.pdbx_seq_one_letter_code
_entity_poly.pdbx_strand_id
1 'polypeptide(L)'
;MAGYPENYPELSDNFSLEGEEADLSPAQKLTPATQKADNSPVTTAVLKSLLADLQRTFQTHVATLRADIHSLTGRMGALESASSACSDQITILQQEVQELQRQNVAQERCFAALENACRANNLKIRGIPENIPAAEMPHVLRCLLVALLNPKHARNVQQDGFFRALKLANAPGARRPGTSY
;
A
#
# COMPACT_ATOMS: atom_id res chain seq x y z
N MET A 1 27.05 6.39 -14.42
CA MET A 1 26.11 5.63 -15.28
C MET A 1 25.55 4.47 -14.47
N ALA A 2 24.32 4.61 -14.01
CA ALA A 2 23.48 3.51 -13.54
C ALA A 2 22.03 3.94 -13.82
N GLY A 3 21.36 3.19 -14.69
CA GLY A 3 20.03 3.51 -15.19
C GLY A 3 18.95 3.24 -14.14
N TYR A 4 17.95 4.13 -14.11
CA TYR A 4 16.68 3.88 -13.43
C TYR A 4 15.75 3.14 -14.40
N PRO A 5 14.98 2.14 -13.95
CA PRO A 5 13.97 1.51 -14.78
C PRO A 5 12.77 2.44 -14.97
N GLU A 6 12.48 2.78 -16.21
CA GLU A 6 11.19 3.29 -16.67
C GLU A 6 10.11 2.24 -16.40
N ASN A 7 9.12 2.58 -15.58
CA ASN A 7 7.80 2.00 -15.60
C ASN A 7 6.85 2.95 -14.86
N TYR A 8 6.38 3.97 -15.57
CA TYR A 8 5.17 4.69 -15.18
C TYR A 8 3.97 3.98 -15.82
N PRO A 9 2.95 3.58 -15.06
CA PRO A 9 1.69 3.16 -15.66
C PRO A 9 1.01 4.39 -16.28
N GLU A 10 0.63 4.27 -17.56
CA GLU A 10 -0.23 5.21 -18.26
C GLU A 10 -1.56 5.36 -17.50
N LEU A 11 -1.71 6.46 -16.77
CA LEU A 11 -3.01 6.92 -16.30
C LEU A 11 -3.65 7.72 -17.44
N SER A 12 -4.36 6.97 -18.27
CA SER A 12 -5.27 7.45 -19.29
C SER A 12 -6.24 8.49 -18.72
N ASP A 13 -6.34 9.59 -19.46
CA ASP A 13 -7.31 10.67 -19.41
C ASP A 13 -8.65 10.29 -18.76
N ASN A 14 -8.97 10.97 -17.66
CA ASN A 14 -10.34 11.29 -17.24
C ASN A 14 -10.30 12.48 -16.27
N PHE A 15 -9.79 13.62 -16.74
CA PHE A 15 -10.10 14.91 -16.14
C PHE A 15 -11.52 15.30 -16.58
N SER A 16 -12.53 14.82 -15.84
CA SER A 16 -13.87 15.44 -15.87
C SER A 16 -13.80 16.72 -15.03
N LEU A 17 -13.37 17.80 -15.67
CA LEU A 17 -13.73 19.15 -15.24
C LEU A 17 -15.22 19.31 -15.55
N GLU A 18 -16.08 19.01 -14.57
CA GLU A 18 -17.40 19.62 -14.56
C GLU A 18 -17.18 21.13 -14.46
N GLY A 19 -17.28 21.78 -15.61
CA GLY A 19 -17.28 23.22 -15.74
C GLY A 19 -18.49 23.77 -15.02
N GLU A 20 -18.29 24.23 -13.80
CA GLU A 20 -19.20 25.14 -13.14
C GLU A 20 -19.23 26.42 -13.98
N GLU A 21 -20.33 26.59 -14.72
CA GLU A 21 -20.61 27.76 -15.56
C GLU A 21 -20.45 29.04 -14.73
N ALA A 22 -19.28 29.67 -14.88
CA ALA A 22 -19.14 31.07 -14.58
C ALA A 22 -20.06 31.82 -15.54
N ASP A 23 -21.18 32.28 -14.99
CA ASP A 23 -22.22 33.09 -15.62
C ASP A 23 -21.60 34.32 -16.31
N LEU A 24 -21.24 34.13 -17.58
CA LEU A 24 -20.70 35.16 -18.46
C LEU A 24 -21.86 35.96 -19.04
N SER A 25 -22.06 37.15 -18.47
CA SER A 25 -22.59 38.37 -19.11
C SER A 25 -23.97 38.28 -19.80
N PRO A 26 -25.00 38.99 -19.30
CA PRO A 26 -26.05 39.43 -20.20
C PRO A 26 -25.48 40.50 -21.12
N ALA A 27 -25.39 40.14 -22.40
CA ALA A 27 -25.25 41.01 -23.56
C ALA A 27 -25.65 42.47 -23.25
N GLN A 28 -24.64 43.32 -23.08
CA GLN A 28 -24.83 44.75 -23.28
C GLN A 28 -25.18 44.95 -24.76
N LYS A 29 -26.49 45.08 -25.02
CA LYS A 29 -27.02 45.62 -26.27
C LYS A 29 -26.24 46.89 -26.62
N LEU A 30 -25.35 46.81 -27.61
CA LEU A 30 -24.93 47.98 -28.36
C LEU A 30 -26.17 48.52 -29.08
N THR A 31 -26.84 49.49 -28.47
CA THR A 31 -27.79 50.33 -29.18
C THR A 31 -27.02 51.21 -30.17
N PRO A 32 -27.44 51.31 -31.45
CA PRO A 32 -26.83 52.19 -32.42
C PRO A 32 -27.33 53.62 -32.18
N ALA A 33 -26.91 54.22 -31.07
CA ALA A 33 -26.94 55.67 -30.94
C ALA A 33 -25.64 56.17 -31.54
N THR A 34 -25.69 56.45 -32.84
CA THR A 34 -24.91 57.48 -33.54
C THR A 34 -23.95 58.25 -32.63
N GLN A 35 -22.69 57.83 -32.58
CA GLN A 35 -21.59 58.74 -32.29
C GLN A 35 -21.54 59.73 -33.45
N LYS A 36 -22.32 60.81 -33.33
CA LYS A 36 -21.80 62.11 -33.72
C LYS A 36 -20.47 62.21 -33.00
N ALA A 37 -19.36 62.24 -33.74
CA ALA A 37 -18.12 62.76 -33.22
C ALA A 37 -18.43 64.19 -32.80
N ASP A 38 -18.77 64.34 -31.51
CA ASP A 38 -18.97 65.63 -30.90
C ASP A 38 -17.56 66.22 -30.85
N ASN A 39 -17.23 67.02 -31.87
CA ASN A 39 -15.98 67.77 -31.99
C ASN A 39 -15.92 68.90 -30.95
N SER A 40 -16.53 68.70 -29.78
CA SER A 40 -16.37 69.55 -28.62
C SER A 40 -14.92 69.43 -28.17
N PRO A 41 -14.22 70.55 -27.93
CA PRO A 41 -12.82 70.50 -27.54
C PRO A 41 -12.71 69.61 -26.31
N VAL A 42 -11.82 68.61 -26.36
CA VAL A 42 -11.45 67.82 -25.18
C VAL A 42 -11.00 68.82 -24.12
N THR A 43 -11.91 69.11 -23.19
CA THR A 43 -11.63 70.08 -22.15
C THR A 43 -10.73 69.41 -21.12
N THR A 44 -9.88 70.22 -20.49
CA THR A 44 -9.03 69.76 -19.40
C THR A 44 -9.84 69.12 -18.25
N ALA A 45 -11.13 69.46 -18.10
CA ALA A 45 -12.03 68.84 -17.15
C ALA A 45 -12.34 67.36 -17.48
N VAL A 46 -12.60 67.03 -18.75
CA VAL A 46 -12.89 65.65 -19.18
C VAL A 46 -11.66 64.75 -19.01
N LEU A 47 -10.47 65.24 -19.37
CA LEU A 47 -9.21 64.51 -19.16
C LEU A 47 -8.94 64.27 -17.67
N LYS A 48 -9.20 65.27 -16.81
CA LYS A 48 -9.05 65.12 -15.35
C LYS A 48 -10.04 64.10 -14.77
N SER A 49 -11.28 64.08 -15.25
CA SER A 49 -12.27 63.07 -14.83
C SER A 49 -11.84 61.67 -15.22
N LEU A 50 -11.46 61.46 -16.48
CA LEU A 50 -11.01 60.15 -16.97
C LEU A 50 -9.78 59.65 -16.22
N LEU A 51 -8.82 60.55 -15.94
CA LEU A 51 -7.64 60.21 -15.15
C LEU A 51 -7.99 59.85 -13.71
N ALA A 52 -8.92 60.57 -13.08
CA ALA A 52 -9.40 60.25 -11.74
C ALA A 52 -10.14 58.90 -11.69
N ASP A 53 -10.97 58.61 -12.71
CA ASP A 53 -11.69 57.35 -12.83
C ASP A 53 -10.71 56.18 -13.03
N LEU A 54 -9.76 56.31 -13.95
CA LEU A 54 -8.69 55.31 -14.15
C LEU A 54 -7.87 55.09 -12.88
N GLN A 55 -7.49 56.16 -12.17
CA GLN A 55 -6.78 56.05 -10.90
C GLN A 55 -7.60 55.28 -9.87
N ARG A 56 -8.90 55.55 -9.76
CA ARG A 56 -9.80 54.81 -8.87
C ARG A 56 -9.89 53.34 -9.29
N THR A 57 -10.06 53.03 -10.57
CA THR A 57 -10.13 51.63 -11.04
C THR A 57 -8.85 50.88 -10.74
N PHE A 58 -7.69 51.50 -11.01
CA PHE A 58 -6.38 50.92 -10.68
C PHE A 58 -6.23 50.67 -9.18
N GLN A 59 -6.63 51.62 -8.34
CA GLN A 59 -6.58 51.44 -6.89
C GLN A 59 -7.46 50.26 -6.43
N THR A 60 -8.67 50.13 -6.99
CA THR A 60 -9.56 49.00 -6.70
C THR A 60 -8.93 47.68 -7.12
N HIS A 61 -8.41 47.57 -8.35
CA HIS A 61 -7.75 46.34 -8.82
C HIS A 61 -6.52 45.98 -7.99
N VAL A 62 -5.70 46.97 -7.61
CA VAL A 62 -4.54 46.73 -6.74
C VAL A 62 -4.98 46.24 -5.36
N ALA A 63 -6.07 46.77 -4.81
CA ALA A 63 -6.62 46.29 -3.54
C ALA A 63 -7.12 44.85 -3.63
N THR A 64 -7.85 44.50 -4.70
CA THR A 64 -8.29 43.12 -4.97
C THR A 64 -7.12 42.17 -5.11
N LEU A 65 -6.13 42.50 -5.94
CA LEU A 65 -4.94 41.67 -6.12
C LEU A 65 -4.16 41.45 -4.82
N ARG A 66 -4.08 42.47 -3.95
CA ARG A 66 -3.46 42.32 -2.63
C ARG A 66 -4.23 41.34 -1.75
N ALA A 67 -5.56 41.42 -1.75
CA ALA A 67 -6.39 40.49 -0.99
C ALA A 67 -6.22 39.05 -1.50
N ASP A 68 -6.21 38.87 -2.82
CA ASP A 68 -6.02 37.55 -3.45
C ASP A 68 -4.65 36.96 -3.13
N ILE A 69 -3.59 37.77 -3.21
CA ILE A 69 -2.22 37.34 -2.84
C ILE A 69 -2.18 36.91 -1.37
N HIS A 70 -2.83 37.66 -0.48
CA HIS A 70 -2.87 37.31 0.94
C HIS A 70 -3.61 36.00 1.20
N SER A 71 -4.75 35.81 0.52
CA SER A 71 -5.53 34.56 0.57
C SER A 71 -4.71 33.37 0.05
N LEU A 72 -4.02 33.54 -1.08
CA LEU A 72 -3.17 32.51 -1.66
C LEU A 72 -2.02 32.13 -0.72
N THR A 73 -1.41 33.14 -0.07
CA THR A 73 -0.33 32.93 0.90
C THR A 73 -0.81 32.12 2.10
N GLY A 74 -2.01 32.42 2.63
CA GLY A 74 -2.62 31.64 3.71
C GLY A 74 -2.90 30.19 3.30
N ARG A 75 -3.42 29.97 2.10
CA ARG A 75 -3.66 28.61 1.57
C ARG A 75 -2.36 27.84 1.39
N MET A 76 -1.30 28.49 0.91
CA MET A 76 0.01 27.88 0.72
C MET A 76 0.60 27.43 2.06
N GLY A 77 0.55 28.28 3.10
CA GLY A 77 1.01 27.90 4.45
C GLY A 77 0.22 26.75 5.06
N ALA A 78 -1.09 26.67 4.80
CA ALA A 78 -1.91 25.54 5.23
C ALA A 78 -1.51 24.23 4.53
N LEU A 79 -1.24 24.29 3.22
CA LEU A 79 -0.77 23.14 2.44
C LEU A 79 0.63 22.67 2.89
N GLU A 80 1.55 23.59 3.15
CA GLU A 80 2.89 23.25 3.67
C GLU A 80 2.81 22.55 5.03
N SER A 81 1.93 23.04 5.91
CA SER A 81 1.68 22.42 7.22
C SER A 81 1.08 21.02 7.08
N ALA A 82 0.08 20.85 6.21
CA ALA A 82 -0.55 19.55 5.95
C ALA A 82 0.44 18.55 5.31
N SER A 83 1.26 19.02 4.36
CA SER A 83 2.31 18.21 3.73
C SER A 83 3.33 17.73 4.76
N SER A 84 3.74 18.60 5.68
CA SER A 84 4.68 18.24 6.74
C SER A 84 4.09 17.18 7.67
N ALA A 85 2.84 17.37 8.12
CA ALA A 85 2.14 16.40 8.95
C ALA A 85 1.98 15.03 8.25
N CYS A 86 1.69 15.02 6.95
CA CYS A 86 1.62 13.79 6.16
C CYS A 86 2.98 13.07 6.10
N SER A 87 4.07 13.81 5.90
CA SER A 87 5.43 13.26 5.89
C SER A 87 5.81 12.63 7.25
N ASP A 88 5.42 13.26 8.35
CA ASP A 88 5.65 12.73 9.69
C ASP A 88 4.87 11.41 9.90
N GLN A 89 3.60 11.38 9.49
CA GLN A 89 2.76 10.17 9.56
C GLN A 89 3.32 9.02 8.72
N ILE A 90 3.80 9.30 7.51
CA ILE A 90 4.46 8.29 6.66
C ILE A 90 5.67 7.70 7.38
N THR A 91 6.48 8.54 8.03
CA THR A 91 7.66 8.10 8.78
C THR A 91 7.28 7.19 9.94
N ILE A 92 6.24 7.54 10.70
CA ILE A 92 5.72 6.72 11.80
C ILE A 92 5.23 5.36 11.29
N LEU A 93 4.40 5.35 10.24
CA LEU A 93 3.86 4.12 9.68
C LEU A 93 4.97 3.19 9.13
N GLN A 94 6.02 3.76 8.53
CA GLN A 94 7.16 2.98 8.08
C GLN A 94 7.89 2.29 9.25
N GLN A 95 8.03 2.96 10.39
CA GLN A 95 8.63 2.37 11.59
C GLN A 95 7.75 1.25 12.15
N GLU A 96 6.43 1.45 12.22
CA GLU A 96 5.49 0.43 12.69
C GLU A 96 5.51 -0.83 11.81
N VAL A 97 5.55 -0.66 10.48
CA VAL A 97 5.64 -1.78 9.54
C VAL A 97 6.92 -2.58 9.74
N GLN A 98 8.06 -1.91 9.94
CA GLN A 98 9.34 -2.59 10.20
C GLN A 98 9.31 -3.39 11.51
N GLU A 99 8.72 -2.84 12.57
CA GLU A 99 8.60 -3.55 13.84
C GLU A 99 7.66 -4.76 13.73
N LEU A 100 6.52 -4.62 13.05
CA LEU A 100 5.61 -5.75 12.80
C LEU A 100 6.28 -6.85 11.96
N GLN A 101 7.07 -6.49 10.95
CA GLN A 101 7.86 -7.46 10.18
C GLN A 101 8.86 -8.21 11.07
N ARG A 102 9.55 -7.50 11.97
CA ARG A 102 10.49 -8.11 12.92
C ARG A 102 9.78 -9.09 13.87
N GLN A 103 8.60 -8.71 14.38
CA GLN A 103 7.80 -9.57 15.24
C GLN A 103 7.30 -10.81 14.51
N ASN A 104 6.87 -10.67 13.25
CA ASN A 104 6.42 -11.81 12.44
C ASN A 104 7.54 -12.84 12.26
N VAL A 105 8.73 -12.39 11.83
CA VAL A 105 9.91 -13.27 11.69
C VAL A 105 10.29 -13.94 13.02
N ALA A 106 10.17 -13.23 14.14
CA ALA A 106 10.41 -13.82 15.46
C ALA A 106 9.37 -14.92 15.80
N GLN A 107 8.10 -14.69 15.49
CA GLN A 107 7.04 -15.68 15.70
C GLN A 107 7.23 -16.91 14.82
N GLU A 108 7.56 -16.74 13.53
CA GLU A 108 7.87 -17.86 12.63
C GLU A 108 9.00 -18.73 13.18
N ARG A 109 10.06 -18.10 13.71
CA ARG A 109 11.17 -18.83 14.35
C ARG A 109 10.71 -19.58 15.60
N CYS A 110 9.87 -18.96 16.44
CA CYS A 110 9.29 -19.62 17.61
C CYS A 110 8.43 -20.82 17.21
N PHE A 111 7.59 -20.70 16.17
CA PHE A 111 6.78 -21.82 15.68
C PHE A 111 7.63 -22.95 15.13
N ALA A 112 8.66 -22.64 14.33
CA ALA A 112 9.58 -23.64 13.82
C ALA A 112 10.34 -24.35 14.96
N ALA A 113 10.80 -23.61 15.97
CA ALA A 113 11.44 -24.18 17.15
C ALA A 113 10.50 -25.09 17.94
N LEU A 114 9.25 -24.68 18.13
CA LEU A 114 8.23 -25.47 18.82
C LEU A 114 7.89 -26.74 18.03
N GLU A 115 7.68 -26.63 16.71
CA GLU A 115 7.41 -27.78 15.85
C GLU A 115 8.57 -28.79 15.91
N ASN A 116 9.81 -28.29 15.88
CA ASN A 116 11.01 -29.12 16.03
C ASN A 116 11.05 -29.79 17.41
N ALA A 117 10.77 -29.06 18.49
CA ALA A 117 10.74 -29.61 19.85
C ALA A 117 9.64 -30.68 19.99
N CYS A 118 8.44 -30.43 19.47
CA CYS A 118 7.34 -31.39 19.46
C CYS A 118 7.66 -32.65 18.63
N ARG A 119 8.48 -32.52 17.58
CA ARG A 119 8.88 -33.65 16.72
C ARG A 119 10.18 -34.33 17.14
N ALA A 120 10.96 -33.75 18.06
CA ALA A 120 12.27 -34.27 18.45
C ALA A 120 12.21 -35.72 18.95
N ASN A 121 11.10 -36.09 19.60
CA ASN A 121 10.87 -37.44 20.13
C ASN A 121 10.07 -38.34 19.18
N ASN A 122 9.71 -37.87 17.98
CA ASN A 122 8.93 -38.64 17.01
C ASN A 122 9.85 -39.39 16.05
N LEU A 123 9.79 -40.72 16.09
CA LEU A 123 10.51 -41.59 15.14
C LEU A 123 9.67 -41.87 13.90
N LYS A 124 10.26 -41.65 12.71
CA LYS A 124 9.63 -41.97 11.42
C LYS A 124 10.20 -43.28 10.89
N ILE A 125 9.39 -44.33 10.89
CA ILE A 125 9.78 -45.65 10.36
C ILE A 125 9.17 -45.82 8.97
N ARG A 126 10.00 -46.15 7.98
CA ARG A 126 9.60 -46.39 6.59
C ARG A 126 9.75 -47.88 6.25
N GLY A 127 9.00 -48.35 5.25
CA GLY A 127 9.07 -49.73 4.78
C GLY A 127 8.19 -50.72 5.55
N ILE A 128 7.31 -50.25 6.43
CA ILE A 128 6.32 -51.11 7.09
C ILE A 128 5.20 -51.47 6.11
N PRO A 129 4.96 -52.77 5.86
CA PRO A 129 3.88 -53.24 4.98
C PRO A 129 2.52 -52.62 5.32
N GLU A 130 1.72 -52.30 4.29
CA GLU A 130 0.40 -51.65 4.47
C GLU A 130 -0.70 -52.63 4.92
N ASN A 131 -0.47 -53.93 4.81
CA ASN A 131 -1.42 -54.99 5.18
C ASN A 131 -1.51 -55.24 6.69
N ILE A 132 -0.66 -54.62 7.51
CA ILE A 132 -0.69 -54.79 8.97
C ILE A 132 -1.75 -53.85 9.55
N PRO A 133 -2.76 -54.36 10.28
CA PRO A 133 -3.80 -53.53 10.86
C PRO A 133 -3.23 -52.62 11.96
N ALA A 134 -3.82 -51.43 12.12
CA ALA A 134 -3.34 -50.42 13.07
C ALA A 134 -3.32 -50.92 14.53
N ALA A 135 -4.22 -51.85 14.88
CA ALA A 135 -4.29 -52.47 16.21
C ALA A 135 -3.07 -53.37 16.53
N GLU A 136 -2.47 -54.01 15.53
CA GLU A 136 -1.32 -54.91 15.71
C GLU A 136 0.02 -54.16 15.62
N MET A 137 0.03 -52.94 15.09
CA MET A 137 1.25 -52.18 14.87
C MET A 137 2.09 -51.90 16.12
N PRO A 138 1.53 -51.54 17.28
CA PRO A 138 2.33 -51.34 18.49
C PRO A 138 3.13 -52.60 18.87
N HIS A 139 2.54 -53.78 18.69
CA HIS A 139 3.22 -55.05 18.97
C HIS A 139 4.37 -55.30 17.98
N VAL A 140 4.12 -55.15 16.68
CA VAL A 140 5.14 -55.30 15.64
C VAL A 140 6.31 -54.34 15.85
N LEU A 141 6.03 -53.08 16.19
CA LEU A 141 7.06 -52.08 16.49
C LEU A 141 7.87 -52.44 17.73
N ARG A 142 7.23 -52.97 18.77
CA ARG A 142 7.94 -53.43 19.96
C ARG A 142 8.87 -54.60 19.63
N CYS A 143 8.41 -55.57 18.84
CA CYS A 143 9.25 -56.67 18.38
C CYS A 143 10.44 -56.16 17.56
N LEU A 144 10.21 -55.20 16.65
CA LEU A 144 11.27 -54.58 15.86
C LEU A 144 12.28 -53.85 16.76
N LEU A 145 11.82 -53.05 17.72
CA LEU A 145 12.70 -52.34 18.65
C LEU A 145 13.50 -53.30 19.54
N VAL A 146 12.91 -54.41 20.00
CA VAL A 146 13.62 -55.45 20.76
C VAL A 146 14.66 -56.17 19.90
N ALA A 147 14.40 -56.35 18.60
CA ALA A 147 15.34 -56.95 17.67
C ALA A 147 16.51 -56.01 17.32
N LEU A 148 16.25 -54.69 17.23
CA LEU A 148 17.25 -53.68 16.87
C LEU A 148 18.04 -53.14 18.07
N LEU A 149 17.44 -53.10 19.26
CA LEU A 149 18.06 -52.59 20.48
C LEU A 149 18.46 -53.74 21.40
N ASN A 150 19.48 -53.51 22.23
CA ASN A 150 19.80 -54.47 23.30
C ASN A 150 18.54 -54.73 24.18
N PRO A 151 18.21 -56.00 24.50
CA PRO A 151 16.95 -56.36 25.17
C PRO A 151 16.81 -55.76 26.58
N LYS A 152 17.91 -55.28 27.17
CA LYS A 152 17.93 -54.51 28.42
C LYS A 152 17.35 -53.10 28.27
N HIS A 153 17.51 -52.47 27.10
CA HIS A 153 17.05 -51.10 26.81
C HIS A 153 15.63 -51.09 26.22
N ALA A 154 15.27 -52.11 25.45
CA ALA A 154 13.96 -52.20 24.79
C ALA A 154 12.78 -52.35 25.76
N ARG A 155 13.00 -52.85 27.00
CA ARG A 155 11.93 -52.99 28.01
C ARG A 155 11.44 -51.65 28.58
N ASN A 156 12.28 -50.61 28.50
CA ASN A 156 12.00 -49.30 29.09
C ASN A 156 11.42 -48.30 28.08
N VAL A 157 11.27 -48.70 26.81
CA VAL A 157 10.70 -47.83 25.77
C VAL A 157 9.20 -47.71 26.01
N GLN A 158 8.76 -46.54 26.45
CA GLN A 158 7.35 -46.17 26.49
C GLN A 158 6.96 -45.49 25.17
N GLN A 159 5.79 -45.82 24.65
CA GLN A 159 5.26 -45.28 23.41
C GLN A 159 3.97 -44.53 23.74
N ASP A 160 3.97 -43.19 23.56
CA ASP A 160 2.80 -42.35 23.86
C ASP A 160 1.73 -42.39 22.76
N GLY A 161 2.11 -42.70 21.51
CA GLY A 161 1.17 -42.78 20.40
C GLY A 161 1.79 -43.34 19.13
N PHE A 162 0.95 -43.97 18.30
CA PHE A 162 1.32 -44.47 16.98
C PHE A 162 0.30 -44.04 15.94
N PHE A 163 0.77 -43.58 14.79
CA PHE A 163 -0.05 -43.27 13.64
C PHE A 163 0.70 -43.57 12.36
N ARG A 164 -0.02 -44.16 11.39
CA ARG A 164 0.47 -44.22 10.00
C ARG A 164 0.23 -42.85 9.39
N ALA A 165 1.29 -42.21 8.90
CA ALA A 165 1.16 -40.93 8.21
C ALA A 165 0.18 -41.07 7.04
N LEU A 166 -0.84 -40.22 7.00
CA LEU A 166 -1.75 -40.15 5.86
C LEU A 166 -0.92 -39.82 4.62
N LYS A 167 -1.08 -40.61 3.54
CA LYS A 167 -0.58 -40.20 2.24
C LYS A 167 -1.33 -38.93 1.87
N LEU A 168 -0.70 -37.77 1.98
CA LEU A 168 -1.20 -36.57 1.31
C LEU A 168 -1.25 -36.90 -0.18
N ALA A 169 -2.47 -36.96 -0.73
CA ALA A 169 -2.66 -37.06 -2.17
C ALA A 169 -1.98 -35.84 -2.80
N ASN A 170 -0.86 -36.08 -3.50
CA ASN A 170 -0.16 -35.13 -4.36
C ASN A 170 -0.17 -33.67 -3.89
N ALA A 171 0.69 -33.33 -2.93
CA ALA A 171 1.10 -31.93 -2.79
C ALA A 171 1.81 -31.51 -4.10
N PRO A 172 1.41 -30.40 -4.77
CA PRO A 172 2.09 -29.93 -5.96
C PRO A 172 3.55 -29.59 -5.60
N GLY A 173 4.50 -30.39 -6.11
CA GLY A 173 5.94 -30.19 -5.88
C GLY A 173 6.69 -31.34 -5.21
N ALA A 174 6.03 -32.41 -4.74
CA ALA A 174 6.71 -33.58 -4.19
C ALA A 174 7.39 -34.39 -5.33
N ARG A 175 8.67 -34.11 -5.61
CA ARG A 175 9.48 -34.92 -6.54
C ARG A 175 9.44 -36.39 -6.11
N ARG A 176 8.97 -37.26 -7.01
CA ARG A 176 9.11 -38.71 -6.85
C ARG A 176 10.60 -39.07 -6.85
N PRO A 177 11.13 -39.77 -5.83
CA PRO A 177 12.48 -40.32 -5.93
C PRO A 177 12.41 -41.54 -6.85
N GLY A 178 13.01 -41.45 -8.04
CA GLY A 178 13.14 -42.62 -8.92
C GLY A 178 12.98 -42.41 -10.43
N THR A 179 13.22 -41.22 -10.97
CA THR A 179 13.40 -41.07 -12.43
C THR A 179 14.72 -40.35 -12.70
N SER A 180 15.80 -41.10 -12.69
CA SER A 180 16.99 -40.82 -13.48
C SER A 180 16.93 -41.73 -14.70
N TYR A 181 16.85 -41.13 -15.88
CA TYR A 181 17.20 -41.79 -17.14
C TYR A 181 18.70 -42.09 -17.15
#